data_AF-A0A7W1AJW9-F1
#
_entry.id   AF-A0A7W1AJW9-F1
#
_cell.length_a   1.000
_cell.length_b   1.000
_cell.length_c   1.000
_cell.angle_alpha   90.00
_cell.angle_beta   90.00
_cell.angle_gamma   90.00
#
_symmetry.space_group_name_H-M   'P 1'
#
loop_
_entity.id
_entity.type
_entity.pdbx_description
1 polymer ?
#
loop_
_entity_poly.entity_id
_entity_poly.type
_entity_poly.pdbx_seq_one_letter_code
_entity_poly.pdbx_strand_id
1 'polypeptide(L)'
;MKRVAVIAVLVGLTALSAHGESIQLSNNVLHAMTPIDSVPTKQDIENIFPQNTASQLAAIAQDSNIDFGVRLRAIRALPQFCLPSCAGTPPHNSLLTLLASVPPADQAGTSILLLRATIEAIGIAKSPDPDVVTKLAPFLDNPSRDIRAAAAFALRDLCNQAAVTPLRNRYNIEMSPTGIPQVRLAISAALRDLGTCGT
;
A
#
# COMPACT_ATOMS: atom_id res chain seq x y z
N MET A 1 54.57 27.27 34.49
CA MET A 1 53.38 26.53 34.95
C MET A 1 52.14 27.27 34.46
N LYS A 2 51.52 26.84 33.34
CA LYS A 2 50.28 27.43 32.80
C LYS A 2 49.15 26.41 32.99
N ARG A 3 48.10 26.79 33.71
CA ARG A 3 46.88 26.00 33.91
C ARG A 3 45.94 26.29 32.73
N VAL A 4 45.57 25.26 31.98
CA VAL A 4 44.50 25.32 30.97
C VAL A 4 43.27 24.70 31.60
N ALA A 5 42.21 25.49 31.74
CA ALA A 5 40.89 25.04 32.14
C ALA A 5 40.10 24.66 30.88
N VAL A 6 39.60 23.42 30.81
CA VAL A 6 38.67 22.97 29.77
C VAL A 6 37.30 22.86 30.41
N ILE A 7 36.37 23.72 30.00
CA ILE A 7 34.96 23.65 30.37
C ILE A 7 34.27 22.81 29.29
N ALA A 8 33.85 21.60 29.66
CA ALA A 8 33.00 20.75 28.83
C ALA A 8 31.53 21.11 29.11
N VAL A 9 30.85 21.68 28.12
CA VAL A 9 29.40 21.90 28.14
C VAL A 9 28.75 20.67 27.50
N LEU A 10 28.16 19.80 28.32
CA LEU A 10 27.27 18.74 27.86
C LEU A 10 25.91 19.37 27.48
N VAL A 11 25.61 19.42 26.19
CA VAL A 11 24.25 19.72 25.71
C VAL A 11 23.46 18.41 25.71
N GLY A 12 22.60 18.25 26.70
CA GLY A 12 21.61 17.18 26.73
C GLY A 12 20.52 17.42 25.70
N LEU A 13 20.51 16.63 24.62
CA LEU A 13 19.34 16.50 23.76
C LEU A 13 18.30 15.65 24.49
N THR A 14 17.29 16.30 25.08
CA THR A 14 16.03 15.64 25.42
C THR A 14 15.25 15.42 24.12
N ALA A 15 15.35 14.20 23.58
CA ALA A 15 14.41 13.73 22.57
C ALA A 15 13.02 13.63 23.22
N LEU A 16 12.18 14.63 22.98
CA LEU A 16 10.75 14.53 23.24
C LEU A 16 10.20 13.47 22.28
N SER A 17 9.86 12.30 22.82
CA SER A 17 9.04 11.32 22.12
C SER A 17 7.71 11.98 21.76
N ALA A 18 7.47 12.22 20.48
CA ALA A 18 6.17 12.66 19.99
C ALA A 18 5.15 11.55 20.27
N HIS A 19 4.29 11.76 21.27
CA HIS A 19 3.21 10.84 21.59
C HIS A 19 2.12 11.01 20.53
N GLY A 20 1.66 9.88 19.97
CA GLY A 20 0.72 9.82 18.86
C GLY A 20 -0.58 10.55 19.17
N GLU A 21 -0.82 11.62 18.42
CA GLU A 21 -2.13 12.25 18.32
C GLU A 21 -3.02 11.28 17.53
N SER A 22 -3.93 10.61 18.24
CA SER A 22 -4.89 9.70 17.62
C SER A 22 -5.89 10.52 16.80
N ILE A 23 -6.12 10.10 15.55
CA ILE A 23 -7.04 10.82 14.67
C ILE A 23 -8.47 10.59 15.18
N GLN A 24 -9.09 11.61 15.78
CA GLN A 24 -10.51 11.55 16.12
C GLN A 24 -11.35 11.77 14.85
N LEU A 25 -12.03 10.70 14.41
CA LEU A 25 -12.94 10.76 13.27
C LEU A 25 -14.28 11.37 13.67
N SER A 26 -14.81 12.27 12.83
CA SER A 26 -16.17 12.76 13.01
C SER A 26 -17.20 11.65 12.73
N ASN A 27 -18.40 11.76 13.31
CA ASN A 27 -19.47 10.80 13.07
C ASN A 27 -19.86 10.70 11.58
N ASN A 28 -19.75 11.80 10.84
CA ASN A 28 -20.00 11.83 9.40
C ASN A 28 -18.98 10.98 8.63
N VAL A 29 -17.70 11.06 9.02
CA VAL A 29 -16.63 10.24 8.44
C VAL A 29 -16.88 8.76 8.73
N LEU A 30 -17.18 8.41 9.98
CA LEU A 30 -17.47 7.03 10.36
C LEU A 30 -18.67 6.48 9.59
N HIS A 31 -19.77 7.23 9.49
CA HIS A 31 -20.96 6.79 8.78
C HIS A 31 -20.71 6.53 7.30
N ALA A 32 -19.93 7.37 6.64
CA ALA A 32 -19.59 7.18 5.23
C ALA A 32 -18.55 6.08 5.00
N MET A 33 -17.69 5.83 5.98
CA MET A 33 -16.64 4.81 5.92
C MET A 33 -17.06 3.48 6.57
N THR A 34 -18.36 3.28 6.84
CA THR A 34 -18.93 2.03 7.39
C THR A 34 -19.87 1.23 6.48
N PRO A 35 -20.35 1.69 5.29
CA PRO A 35 -21.17 0.84 4.43
C PRO A 35 -20.45 -0.48 4.10
N ILE A 36 -21.19 -1.59 4.19
CA ILE A 36 -20.63 -2.95 4.09
C ILE A 36 -20.24 -3.27 2.64
N ASP A 37 -21.07 -2.86 1.67
CA ASP A 37 -21.00 -3.35 0.29
C ASP A 37 -20.46 -2.35 -0.74
N SER A 38 -20.01 -1.17 -0.32
CA SER A 38 -19.49 -0.16 -1.26
C SER A 38 -18.23 0.55 -0.76
N VAL A 39 -17.35 0.88 -1.70
CA VAL A 39 -16.27 1.84 -1.49
C VAL A 39 -16.85 3.23 -1.80
N PRO A 40 -16.72 4.22 -0.89
CA PRO A 40 -17.19 5.58 -1.15
C PRO A 40 -16.60 6.13 -2.44
N THR A 41 -17.41 6.88 -3.20
CA THR A 41 -16.92 7.55 -4.40
C THR A 41 -16.02 8.72 -4.01
N LYS A 42 -15.19 9.19 -4.95
CA LYS A 42 -14.34 10.36 -4.75
C LYS A 42 -15.14 11.57 -4.27
N GLN A 43 -16.31 11.80 -4.88
CA GLN A 43 -17.20 12.90 -4.51
C GLN A 43 -17.72 12.74 -3.08
N ASP A 44 -18.10 11.53 -2.67
CA ASP A 44 -18.54 11.29 -1.29
C ASP A 44 -17.42 11.66 -0.32
N ILE A 45 -16.19 11.21 -0.60
CA ILE A 45 -15.01 11.46 0.24
C ILE A 45 -14.67 12.96 0.29
N GLU A 46 -14.72 13.67 -0.83
CA GLU A 46 -14.47 15.12 -0.87
C GLU A 46 -15.53 15.91 -0.11
N ASN A 47 -16.80 15.47 -0.14
CA ASN A 47 -17.87 16.08 0.65
C ASN A 47 -17.67 15.87 2.16
N ILE A 48 -17.04 14.77 2.55
CA ILE A 48 -16.77 14.43 3.96
C ILE A 48 -15.52 15.15 4.48
N PHE A 49 -14.50 15.28 3.63
CA PHE A 49 -13.22 15.91 3.94
C PHE A 49 -13.01 17.13 3.05
N PRO A 50 -13.60 18.29 3.38
CA PRO A 50 -13.63 19.45 2.48
C PRO A 50 -12.25 20.10 2.27
N GLN A 51 -11.22 19.72 3.04
CA GLN A 51 -9.86 20.23 2.93
C GLN A 51 -8.85 19.09 3.11
N ASN A 52 -7.77 19.08 2.33
CA ASN A 52 -6.69 18.10 2.42
C ASN A 52 -7.14 16.63 2.38
N THR A 53 -8.21 16.34 1.63
CA THR A 53 -8.87 15.03 1.54
C THR A 53 -7.90 13.87 1.39
N ALA A 54 -6.98 13.97 0.43
CA ALA A 54 -6.01 12.93 0.15
C ALA A 54 -5.05 12.66 1.33
N SER A 55 -4.57 13.71 1.98
CA SER A 55 -3.67 13.61 3.15
C SER A 55 -4.39 13.08 4.38
N GLN A 56 -5.63 13.49 4.61
CA GLN A 56 -6.45 12.98 5.72
C GLN A 56 -6.79 11.50 5.51
N LEU A 57 -7.18 11.11 4.30
CA LEU A 57 -7.46 9.72 3.97
C LEU A 57 -6.20 8.84 4.11
N ALA A 58 -5.04 9.36 3.69
CA ALA A 58 -3.73 8.75 3.88
C ALA A 58 -3.37 8.55 5.36
N ALA A 59 -3.68 9.52 6.21
CA ALA A 59 -3.47 9.43 7.64
C ALA A 59 -4.38 8.36 8.27
N ILE A 60 -5.66 8.32 7.85
CA ILE A 60 -6.62 7.30 8.29
C ILE A 60 -6.16 5.89 7.93
N ALA A 61 -5.67 5.69 6.71
CA ALA A 61 -5.20 4.38 6.25
C ALA A 61 -4.05 3.83 7.11
N GLN A 62 -3.18 4.72 7.61
CA GLN A 62 -1.97 4.38 8.37
C GLN A 62 -2.19 4.28 9.89
N ASP A 63 -3.20 4.94 10.45
CA ASP A 63 -3.44 4.94 11.90
C ASP A 63 -3.99 3.59 12.38
N SER A 64 -3.18 2.83 13.13
CA SER A 64 -3.56 1.53 13.66
C SER A 64 -4.63 1.57 14.75
N ASN A 65 -4.94 2.75 15.30
CA ASN A 65 -5.97 2.93 16.33
C ASN A 65 -7.38 3.09 15.73
N ILE A 66 -7.47 3.33 14.41
CA ILE A 66 -8.74 3.41 13.71
C ILE A 66 -9.29 2.01 13.43
N ASP A 67 -10.63 1.89 13.46
CA ASP A 67 -11.32 0.66 13.09
C ASP A 67 -10.78 0.05 11.79
N PHE A 68 -10.57 -1.26 11.81
CA PHE A 68 -10.00 -2.00 10.68
C PHE A 68 -10.80 -1.79 9.38
N GLY A 69 -12.14 -1.78 9.45
CA GLY A 69 -12.98 -1.60 8.28
C GLY A 69 -12.83 -0.22 7.67
N VAL A 70 -12.74 0.82 8.51
CA VAL A 70 -12.49 2.21 8.07
C VAL A 70 -11.13 2.32 7.39
N ARG A 71 -10.07 1.75 7.98
CA ARG A 71 -8.72 1.74 7.38
C ARG A 71 -8.71 1.02 6.03
N LEU A 72 -9.34 -0.15 5.95
CA LEU A 72 -9.42 -0.95 4.74
C LEU A 72 -10.10 -0.19 3.60
N ARG A 73 -11.21 0.51 3.90
CA ARG A 73 -11.90 1.36 2.92
C ARG A 73 -11.06 2.57 2.54
N ALA A 74 -10.33 3.17 3.49
CA ALA A 74 -9.44 4.28 3.20
C ALA A 74 -8.35 3.87 2.20
N ILE A 75 -7.69 2.73 2.42
CA ILE A 75 -6.71 2.15 1.49
C ILE A 75 -7.29 1.98 0.09
N ARG A 76 -8.49 1.39 -0.02
CA ARG A 76 -9.17 1.17 -1.31
C ARG A 76 -9.58 2.46 -2.01
N ALA A 77 -9.78 3.55 -1.26
CA ALA A 77 -10.16 4.84 -1.79
C ALA A 77 -8.97 5.72 -2.19
N LEU A 78 -7.76 5.50 -1.64
CA LEU A 78 -6.55 6.26 -1.97
C LEU A 78 -6.29 6.39 -3.49
N PRO A 79 -6.44 5.34 -4.33
CA PRO A 79 -6.20 5.44 -5.77
C PRO A 79 -7.12 6.44 -6.49
N GLN A 80 -8.28 6.78 -5.94
CA GLN A 80 -9.20 7.76 -6.53
C GLN A 80 -8.60 9.18 -6.55
N PHE A 81 -7.55 9.41 -5.76
CA PHE A 81 -6.83 10.69 -5.65
C PHE A 81 -5.51 10.70 -6.43
N CYS A 82 -5.24 9.68 -7.25
CA CYS A 82 -3.98 9.50 -7.99
C CYS A 82 -3.96 10.11 -9.42
N LEU A 83 -4.87 11.03 -9.78
CA LEU A 83 -4.98 11.57 -11.14
C LEU A 83 -4.32 12.95 -11.27
N PRO A 84 -3.50 13.22 -12.31
CA PRO A 84 -3.13 12.34 -13.43
C PRO A 84 -1.91 11.42 -13.16
N SER A 85 -1.20 11.62 -12.05
CA SER A 85 -0.07 10.80 -11.61
C SER A 85 -0.08 10.69 -10.09
N CYS A 86 0.26 9.51 -9.56
CA CYS A 86 0.32 9.31 -8.12
C CYS A 86 1.73 9.50 -7.53
N ALA A 87 2.79 9.50 -8.34
CA ALA A 87 4.16 9.51 -7.82
C ALA A 87 4.43 10.73 -6.91
N GLY A 88 4.94 10.47 -5.70
CA GLY A 88 5.27 11.50 -4.71
C GLY A 88 4.08 12.12 -3.97
N THR A 89 2.85 11.73 -4.27
CA THR A 89 1.65 12.24 -3.58
C THR A 89 1.42 11.54 -2.24
N PRO A 90 0.67 12.15 -1.30
CA PRO A 90 0.32 11.50 -0.03
C PRO A 90 -0.32 10.11 -0.20
N PRO A 91 -1.32 9.91 -1.11
CA PRO A 91 -1.89 8.58 -1.34
C PRO A 91 -0.86 7.53 -1.74
N HIS A 92 0.03 7.85 -2.68
CA HIS A 92 1.08 6.93 -3.13
C HIS A 92 2.06 6.59 -2.02
N ASN A 93 2.58 7.61 -1.33
CA ASN A 93 3.57 7.41 -0.28
C ASN A 93 2.97 6.58 0.87
N SER A 94 1.70 6.82 1.23
CA SER A 94 0.98 6.02 2.21
C SER A 94 0.82 4.56 1.80
N LEU A 95 0.47 4.29 0.55
CA LEU A 95 0.38 2.92 0.04
C LEU A 95 1.73 2.20 0.10
N LEU A 96 2.82 2.88 -0.25
CA LEU A 96 4.16 2.32 -0.15
C LEU A 96 4.59 2.08 1.30
N THR A 97 4.28 3.01 2.20
CA THR A 97 4.52 2.84 3.65
C THR A 97 3.75 1.63 4.19
N LEU A 98 2.47 1.50 3.83
CA LEU A 98 1.64 0.38 4.25
C LEU A 98 2.18 -0.95 3.71
N LEU A 99 2.61 -0.98 2.45
CA LEU A 99 3.21 -2.17 1.85
C LEU A 99 4.46 -2.63 2.62
N ALA A 100 5.29 -1.68 3.06
CA ALA A 100 6.49 -1.95 3.85
C ALA A 100 6.20 -2.32 5.30
N SER A 101 5.04 -1.93 5.84
CA SER A 101 4.69 -2.11 7.26
C SER A 101 4.17 -3.50 7.63
N VAL A 102 3.87 -4.38 6.66
CA VAL A 102 3.35 -5.73 6.95
C VAL A 102 4.49 -6.74 6.94
N PRO A 103 5.02 -7.16 8.09
CA PRO A 103 6.12 -8.11 8.13
C PRO A 103 5.66 -9.48 7.61
N PRO A 104 6.55 -10.29 7.01
CA PRO A 104 6.21 -11.61 6.49
C PRO A 104 5.61 -12.56 7.54
N ALA A 105 6.01 -12.42 8.81
CA ALA A 105 5.59 -13.28 9.91
C ALA A 105 4.15 -13.02 10.38
N ASP A 106 3.61 -11.81 10.16
CA ASP A 106 2.32 -11.39 10.74
C ASP A 106 1.19 -11.40 9.71
N GLN A 107 1.26 -12.20 8.65
CA GLN A 107 0.29 -12.21 7.55
C GLN A 107 -0.91 -13.13 7.82
N ALA A 108 -1.57 -12.94 8.96
CA ALA A 108 -2.76 -13.67 9.36
C ALA A 108 -3.90 -12.73 9.81
N GLY A 109 -5.14 -13.20 9.76
CA GLY A 109 -6.30 -12.45 10.25
C GLY A 109 -6.57 -11.18 9.42
N THR A 110 -6.53 -10.01 10.06
CA THR A 110 -6.86 -8.72 9.41
C THR A 110 -5.68 -8.11 8.65
N SER A 111 -4.44 -8.39 9.04
CA SER A 111 -3.25 -7.81 8.40
C SER A 111 -3.10 -8.26 6.95
N ILE A 112 -3.45 -9.52 6.64
CA ILE A 112 -3.41 -10.04 5.27
C ILE A 112 -4.45 -9.34 4.37
N LEU A 113 -5.57 -8.92 4.94
CA LEU A 113 -6.60 -8.16 4.23
C LEU A 113 -6.12 -6.73 3.92
N LEU A 114 -5.44 -6.08 4.87
CA LEU A 114 -4.80 -4.77 4.62
C LEU A 114 -3.70 -4.88 3.57
N LEU A 115 -2.86 -5.91 3.65
CA LEU A 115 -1.79 -6.13 2.68
C LEU A 115 -2.36 -6.34 1.28
N ARG A 116 -3.35 -7.23 1.14
CA ARG A 116 -4.02 -7.47 -0.12
C ARG A 116 -4.61 -6.18 -0.70
N ALA A 117 -5.37 -5.44 0.11
CA ALA A 117 -5.98 -4.19 -0.33
C ALA A 117 -4.93 -3.13 -0.73
N THR A 118 -3.79 -3.09 -0.03
CA THR A 118 -2.68 -2.19 -0.35
C THR A 118 -2.06 -2.55 -1.70
N ILE A 119 -1.79 -3.82 -1.95
CA ILE A 119 -1.27 -4.30 -3.24
C ILE A 119 -2.22 -3.97 -4.38
N GLU A 120 -3.52 -4.27 -4.22
CA GLU A 120 -4.56 -3.95 -5.21
C GLU A 120 -4.64 -2.45 -5.47
N ALA A 121 -4.63 -1.63 -4.40
CA ALA A 121 -4.66 -0.18 -4.51
C ALA A 121 -3.43 0.39 -5.25
N ILE A 122 -2.23 -0.16 -5.04
CA ILE A 122 -1.03 0.24 -5.78
C ILE A 122 -1.19 -0.03 -7.28
N GLY A 123 -1.74 -1.18 -7.66
CA GLY A 123 -2.03 -1.50 -9.06
C GLY A 123 -3.01 -0.49 -9.69
N ILE A 124 -4.11 -0.22 -9.01
CA ILE A 124 -5.14 0.75 -9.46
C ILE A 124 -4.58 2.17 -9.57
N ALA A 125 -3.69 2.55 -8.65
CA ALA A 125 -3.03 3.85 -8.65
C ALA A 125 -2.14 4.07 -9.88
N LYS A 126 -1.76 3.01 -10.60
CA LYS A 126 -0.93 3.04 -11.83
C LYS A 126 0.27 3.98 -11.72
N SER A 127 0.96 3.91 -10.59
CA SER A 127 2.07 4.81 -10.32
C SER A 127 3.17 4.65 -11.37
N PRO A 128 3.68 5.74 -11.97
CA PRO A 128 4.79 5.67 -12.90
C PRO A 128 6.15 5.47 -12.20
N ASP A 129 6.19 5.39 -10.87
CA ASP A 129 7.42 5.14 -10.10
C ASP A 129 8.02 3.78 -10.52
N PRO A 130 9.22 3.76 -11.14
CA PRO A 130 9.83 2.53 -11.65
C PRO A 130 10.13 1.52 -10.54
N ASP A 131 10.30 1.97 -9.29
CA ASP A 131 10.64 1.11 -8.17
C ASP A 131 9.44 0.33 -7.63
N VAL A 132 8.22 0.66 -8.05
CA VAL A 132 7.00 -0.02 -7.56
C VAL A 132 7.01 -1.49 -7.97
N VAL A 133 7.51 -1.82 -9.17
CA VAL A 133 7.67 -3.22 -9.60
C VAL A 133 8.62 -3.97 -8.66
N THR A 134 9.75 -3.36 -8.30
CA THR A 134 10.72 -3.93 -7.36
C THR A 134 10.13 -4.14 -5.97
N LYS A 135 9.26 -3.24 -5.51
CA LYS A 135 8.57 -3.33 -4.22
C LYS A 135 7.46 -4.40 -4.22
N LEU A 136 6.76 -4.60 -5.34
CA LEU A 136 5.68 -5.58 -5.46
C LEU A 136 6.14 -7.01 -5.78
N ALA A 137 7.23 -7.16 -6.55
CA ALA A 137 7.69 -8.46 -7.01
C ALA A 137 7.91 -9.49 -5.88
N PRO A 138 8.46 -9.15 -4.70
CA PRO A 138 8.61 -10.10 -3.59
C PRO A 138 7.29 -10.73 -3.12
N PHE A 139 6.15 -10.06 -3.32
CA PHE A 139 4.84 -10.61 -2.94
C PHE A 139 4.35 -11.73 -3.86
N LEU A 140 5.01 -11.96 -5.00
CA LEU A 140 4.79 -13.16 -5.82
C LEU A 140 5.24 -14.44 -5.11
N ASP A 141 6.14 -14.36 -4.13
CA ASP A 141 6.60 -15.51 -3.34
C ASP A 141 5.94 -15.62 -1.97
N ASN A 142 4.93 -14.80 -1.72
CA ASN A 142 4.16 -14.82 -0.48
C ASN A 142 3.54 -16.20 -0.21
N PRO A 143 3.48 -16.72 1.03
CA PRO A 143 2.84 -18.00 1.33
C PRO A 143 1.35 -18.02 0.99
N SER A 144 0.67 -16.88 1.10
CA SER A 144 -0.74 -16.76 0.76
C SER A 144 -0.96 -16.72 -0.75
N ARG A 145 -1.79 -17.65 -1.23
CA ARG A 145 -2.30 -17.68 -2.60
C ARG A 145 -2.89 -16.34 -3.04
N ASP A 146 -3.69 -15.72 -2.17
CA ASP A 146 -4.44 -14.53 -2.52
C ASP A 146 -3.53 -13.31 -2.65
N ILE A 147 -2.46 -13.24 -1.85
CA ILE A 147 -1.43 -12.20 -1.98
C ILE A 147 -0.64 -12.39 -3.27
N ARG A 148 -0.24 -13.62 -3.63
CA ARG A 148 0.45 -13.87 -4.91
C ARG A 148 -0.41 -13.46 -6.11
N ALA A 149 -1.70 -13.80 -6.09
CA ALA A 149 -2.63 -13.41 -7.14
C ALA A 149 -2.83 -11.88 -7.20
N ALA A 150 -3.02 -11.22 -6.06
CA ALA A 150 -3.13 -9.77 -5.99
C ALA A 150 -1.86 -9.07 -6.51
N ALA A 151 -0.67 -9.57 -6.16
CA ALA A 151 0.59 -9.05 -6.66
C ALA A 151 0.70 -9.19 -8.18
N ALA A 152 0.28 -10.32 -8.75
CA ALA A 152 0.26 -10.51 -10.19
C ALA A 152 -0.68 -9.52 -10.90
N PHE A 153 -1.88 -9.28 -10.36
CA PHE A 153 -2.80 -8.29 -10.92
C PHE A 153 -2.28 -6.85 -10.77
N ALA A 154 -1.70 -6.50 -9.62
CA ALA A 154 -1.13 -5.17 -9.42
C ALA A 154 0.03 -4.91 -10.40
N LEU A 155 0.94 -5.88 -10.56
CA LEU A 155 2.04 -5.81 -11.52
C LEU A 155 1.57 -5.67 -12.97
N ARG A 156 0.46 -6.32 -13.33
CA ARG A 156 -0.21 -6.11 -14.62
C ARG A 156 -0.69 -4.67 -14.76
N ASP A 157 -1.42 -4.17 -13.76
CA ASP A 157 -2.11 -2.87 -13.83
C ASP A 157 -1.15 -1.68 -13.94
N LEU A 158 0.07 -1.82 -13.40
CA LEU A 158 1.17 -0.86 -13.59
C LEU A 158 1.60 -0.73 -15.05
N CYS A 159 1.28 -1.71 -15.90
CA CYS A 159 1.58 -1.69 -17.34
C CYS A 159 3.08 -1.50 -17.63
N ASN A 160 3.95 -2.06 -16.78
CA ASN A 160 5.40 -1.89 -16.82
C ASN A 160 6.09 -3.22 -17.22
N GLN A 161 6.85 -3.21 -18.31
CA GLN A 161 7.54 -4.39 -18.84
C GLN A 161 8.55 -5.01 -17.87
N ALA A 162 9.07 -4.25 -16.89
CA ALA A 162 9.92 -4.79 -15.83
C ALA A 162 9.23 -5.90 -15.01
N ALA A 163 7.90 -5.94 -14.98
CA ALA A 163 7.13 -6.98 -14.30
C ALA A 163 7.17 -8.36 -14.98
N VAL A 164 7.54 -8.44 -16.27
CA VAL A 164 7.49 -9.69 -17.05
C VAL A 164 8.41 -10.76 -16.46
N THR A 165 9.65 -10.41 -16.12
CA THR A 165 10.63 -11.35 -15.57
C THR A 165 10.19 -11.95 -14.22
N PRO A 166 9.83 -11.17 -13.18
CA PRO A 166 9.38 -11.75 -11.92
C PRO A 166 8.10 -12.58 -12.08
N LEU A 167 7.16 -12.17 -12.94
CA LEU A 167 5.96 -12.96 -13.26
C LEU A 167 6.30 -14.30 -13.92
N ARG A 168 7.20 -14.34 -14.91
CA ARG A 168 7.65 -15.60 -15.55
C ARG A 168 8.35 -16.53 -14.56
N ASN A 169 9.21 -15.98 -13.71
CA ASN A 169 9.89 -16.77 -12.68
C ASN A 169 8.87 -17.44 -11.76
N ARG A 170 7.87 -16.68 -11.28
CA ARG A 170 6.83 -17.25 -10.44
C ARG A 170 5.94 -18.25 -11.19
N TYR A 171 5.60 -17.97 -12.45
CA TYR A 171 4.81 -18.89 -13.29
C TYR A 171 5.45 -20.28 -13.36
N ASN A 172 6.77 -20.35 -13.57
CA ASN A 172 7.50 -21.61 -13.64
C ASN A 172 7.45 -22.40 -12.32
N ILE A 173 7.43 -21.72 -11.18
CA ILE A 173 7.26 -22.34 -9.86
C ILE A 173 5.83 -22.91 -9.72
N GLU A 174 4.81 -22.15 -10.12
CA GLU A 174 3.40 -22.55 -10.05
C GLU A 174 3.00 -23.64 -11.09
N MET A 175 3.92 -24.04 -11.97
CA MET A 175 3.78 -25.19 -12.88
C MET A 175 4.15 -26.51 -12.20
N SER A 176 4.77 -26.48 -11.02
CA SER A 176 5.05 -27.70 -10.24
C SER A 176 3.76 -28.42 -9.81
N PRO A 177 3.82 -29.72 -9.45
CA PRO A 177 2.65 -30.46 -8.97
C PRO A 177 1.99 -29.85 -7.72
N THR A 178 2.75 -29.09 -6.93
CA THR A 178 2.26 -28.39 -5.72
C THR A 178 1.88 -26.94 -6.00
N GLY A 179 2.01 -26.47 -7.24
CA GLY A 179 1.62 -25.14 -7.67
C GLY A 179 0.11 -24.93 -7.61
N ILE A 180 -0.31 -23.68 -7.43
CA ILE A 180 -1.71 -23.31 -7.25
C ILE A 180 -2.32 -22.86 -8.58
N PRO A 181 -3.32 -23.58 -9.14
CA PRO A 181 -3.89 -23.26 -10.45
C PRO A 181 -4.44 -21.83 -10.57
N GLN A 182 -5.03 -21.30 -9.50
CA GLN A 182 -5.58 -19.94 -9.50
C GLN A 182 -4.48 -18.88 -9.66
N VAL A 183 -3.33 -19.06 -9.01
CA VAL A 183 -2.20 -18.12 -9.12
C VAL A 183 -1.59 -18.22 -10.51
N ARG A 184 -1.44 -19.43 -11.03
CA ARG A 184 -0.97 -19.67 -12.41
C ARG A 184 -1.85 -18.95 -13.44
N LEU A 185 -3.17 -19.01 -13.28
CA LEU A 185 -4.12 -18.30 -14.15
C LEU A 185 -3.95 -16.78 -14.04
N ALA A 186 -3.86 -16.23 -12.82
CA ALA A 186 -3.64 -14.81 -12.59
C ALA A 186 -2.35 -14.32 -13.27
N ILE A 187 -1.24 -15.04 -13.10
CA ILE A 187 0.05 -14.72 -13.73
C ILE A 187 -0.04 -14.81 -15.26
N SER A 188 -0.71 -15.84 -15.80
CA SER A 188 -0.88 -16.00 -17.25
C SER A 188 -1.68 -14.84 -17.86
N ALA A 189 -2.73 -14.38 -17.17
CA ALA A 189 -3.51 -13.23 -17.58
C ALA A 189 -2.65 -11.96 -17.53
N ALA A 190 -1.94 -11.74 -16.42
CA ALA A 190 -1.02 -10.61 -16.26
C ALA A 190 0.03 -10.53 -17.38
N LEU A 191 0.70 -11.64 -17.70
CA LEU A 191 1.71 -11.70 -18.76
C LEU A 191 1.12 -11.41 -20.15
N ARG A 192 -0.10 -11.86 -20.42
CA ARG A 192 -0.80 -11.61 -21.68
C ARG A 192 -1.13 -10.13 -21.84
N ASP A 193 -1.71 -9.53 -20.80
CA ASP A 193 -2.13 -8.13 -20.80
C ASP A 193 -0.91 -7.18 -20.85
N LEU A 194 0.20 -7.54 -20.20
CA LEU A 194 1.47 -6.82 -20.36
C LEU A 194 2.02 -6.88 -21.79
N GLY A 195 1.68 -7.90 -22.57
CA GLY A 195 2.03 -7.98 -23.99
C GLY A 195 1.36 -6.91 -24.84
N THR A 196 0.26 -6.30 -24.36
CA THR A 196 -0.47 -5.22 -25.04
C THR A 196 -0.20 -3.84 -24.44
N CYS A 197 0.64 -3.76 -23.41
CA CYS A 197 1.02 -2.51 -22.77
C CYS A 197 2.02 -1.75 -23.65
N GLY A 198 1.56 -0.69 -24.32
CA GLY A 198 2.40 0.21 -25.12
C GLY A 198 2.36 -0.01 -26.64
N THR A 199 1.42 -0.82 -27.15
CA THR A 199 1.01 -0.83 -28.57
C THR A 199 -0.18 0.09 -28.77
#